data_AF-A0A520C7A5-F1
#
_entry.id   AF-A0A520C7A5-F1
#
_cell.length_a   1.000
_cell.length_b   1.000
_cell.length_c   1.000
_cell.angle_alpha   90.00
_cell.angle_beta   90.00
_cell.angle_gamma   90.00
#
_symmetry.space_group_name_H-M   'P 1'
#
loop_
_entity.id
_entity.type
_entity.pdbx_description
1 polymer ?
#
loop_
_entity_poly.entity_id
_entity_poly.type
_entity_poly.pdbx_seq_one_letter_code
_entity_poly.pdbx_strand_id
1 'polypeptide(L)'
;IEQRVNLLYRKVVEELVKNGEVDITSQYKSLNKHKITGDFRFVLLEKHLSKFTNLSLYERTIMDYYFVLKRISLSEVSSFGLDSSYVDVEKVPLIFVTPDDIEMHRLPV
;
A
#
# COMPACT_ATOMS: atom_id res chain seq x y z
N ILE A 1 3.74 23.95 -7.19
CA ILE A 1 3.61 23.22 -8.48
C ILE A 1 2.68 22.05 -8.18
N GLU A 2 1.42 22.12 -8.63
CA GLU A 2 0.41 21.10 -8.35
C GLU A 2 0.67 19.89 -9.26
N GLN A 3 1.16 18.80 -8.69
CA GLN A 3 1.43 17.59 -9.46
C GLN A 3 0.08 16.92 -9.79
N ARG A 4 -0.29 16.91 -11.08
CA ARG A 4 -1.56 16.30 -11.57
C ARG A 4 -1.49 14.78 -11.66
N VAL A 5 -0.96 14.12 -10.63
CA VAL A 5 -0.72 12.67 -10.64
C VAL A 5 -2.03 11.89 -10.76
N ASN A 6 -3.16 12.42 -10.26
CA ASN A 6 -4.49 11.85 -10.44
C ASN A 6 -4.87 11.63 -11.93
N LEU A 7 -4.45 12.54 -12.84
CA LEU A 7 -4.71 12.38 -14.27
C LEU A 7 -3.87 11.24 -14.87
N LEU A 8 -2.63 11.10 -14.40
CA LEU A 8 -1.75 10.01 -14.82
C LEU A 8 -2.30 8.66 -14.38
N TYR A 9 -2.76 8.54 -13.13
CA TYR A 9 -3.41 7.33 -12.63
C TYR A 9 -4.65 6.95 -13.44
N ARG A 10 -5.51 7.92 -13.77
CA ARG A 10 -6.66 7.68 -14.65
C ARG A 10 -6.23 7.15 -16.03
N LYS A 11 -5.19 7.75 -16.62
CA LYS A 11 -4.65 7.30 -17.91
C LYS A 11 -4.10 5.88 -17.87
N VAL A 12 -3.40 5.53 -16.79
CA VAL A 12 -2.90 4.16 -16.58
C VAL A 12 -4.05 3.17 -16.51
N VAL A 13 -5.10 3.47 -15.74
CA VAL A 13 -6.29 2.59 -15.65
C VAL A 13 -6.99 2.47 -17.01
N GLU A 14 -7.15 3.58 -17.75
CA GLU A 14 -7.72 3.55 -19.11
C GLU A 14 -6.93 2.61 -20.03
N GLU A 15 -5.60 2.62 -19.97
CA GLU A 15 -4.75 1.73 -20.77
C GLU A 15 -4.84 0.26 -20.31
N LEU A 16 -4.84 0.01 -19.00
CA LEU A 16 -4.99 -1.35 -18.46
C LEU A 16 -6.34 -1.98 -18.84
N VAL A 17 -7.42 -1.20 -18.83
CA VAL A 17 -8.74 -1.65 -19.28
C VAL A 17 -8.76 -1.89 -20.78
N LYS A 18 -8.14 -1.00 -21.57
CA LYS A 18 -8.03 -1.15 -23.02
C LYS A 18 -7.24 -2.40 -23.41
N ASN A 19 -6.22 -2.76 -22.63
CA ASN A 19 -5.42 -3.97 -22.83
C ASN A 19 -6.11 -5.24 -22.30
N GLY A 20 -7.24 -5.11 -21.58
CA GLY A 20 -7.95 -6.22 -20.97
C GLY A 20 -7.26 -6.81 -19.73
N GLU A 21 -6.29 -6.10 -19.15
CA GLU A 21 -5.58 -6.52 -17.93
C GLU A 21 -6.42 -6.29 -16.67
N VAL A 22 -7.31 -5.28 -16.71
CA VAL A 22 -8.18 -4.90 -15.59
C VAL A 22 -9.63 -4.78 -16.07
N ASP A 23 -10.54 -5.47 -15.40
CA ASP A 23 -11.99 -5.32 -15.60
C ASP A 23 -12.58 -4.40 -14.52
N ILE A 24 -13.01 -3.21 -14.92
CA ILE A 24 -13.65 -2.20 -14.06
C ILE A 24 -15.16 -2.40 -13.95
N THR A 25 -15.75 -3.46 -14.53
CA THR A 25 -17.18 -3.71 -14.39
C THR A 25 -17.54 -4.17 -12.98
N SER A 26 -18.71 -3.74 -12.50
CA SER A 26 -19.18 -4.14 -11.17
C SER A 26 -19.27 -5.67 -11.03
N GLN A 27 -18.75 -6.22 -9.94
CA GLN A 27 -18.81 -7.65 -9.61
C GLN A 27 -20.24 -8.14 -9.30
N TYR A 28 -21.16 -7.23 -8.97
CA TYR A 28 -22.56 -7.58 -8.75
C TYR A 28 -23.28 -7.86 -10.09
N LYS A 29 -23.82 -9.08 -10.24
CA LYS A 29 -24.51 -9.57 -11.44
C LYS A 29 -25.62 -8.63 -11.96
N SER A 30 -26.31 -7.92 -11.08
CA SER A 30 -27.38 -6.96 -11.44
C SER A 30 -26.84 -5.65 -12.05
N LEU A 31 -25.69 -5.16 -11.58
CA LEU A 31 -25.03 -3.95 -12.09
C LEU A 31 -24.13 -4.23 -13.29
N ASN A 32 -23.51 -5.41 -13.34
CA ASN A 32 -22.69 -5.85 -14.47
C ASN A 32 -23.51 -5.88 -15.78
N LYS A 33 -24.77 -6.33 -15.70
CA LYS A 33 -25.71 -6.36 -16.84
C LYS A 33 -25.93 -4.99 -17.50
N HIS A 34 -25.72 -3.90 -16.75
CA HIS A 34 -25.87 -2.53 -17.24
C HIS A 34 -24.53 -1.86 -17.57
N LYS A 35 -23.41 -2.62 -17.56
CA LYS A 35 -22.04 -2.11 -17.81
C LYS A 35 -21.69 -0.88 -16.95
N ILE A 36 -22.22 -0.84 -15.73
CA ILE A 36 -21.92 0.25 -14.80
C ILE A 36 -20.48 0.05 -14.33
N THR A 37 -19.66 1.10 -14.48
CA THR A 37 -18.31 1.17 -13.94
C THR A 37 -18.36 1.00 -12.43
N GLY A 38 -17.64 0.00 -11.91
CA GLY A 38 -17.49 -0.23 -10.48
C GLY A 38 -16.73 0.90 -9.81
N ASP A 39 -16.95 1.06 -8.50
CA ASP A 39 -16.13 1.94 -7.65
C ASP A 39 -14.72 1.36 -7.55
N PHE A 40 -13.69 2.18 -7.79
CA PHE A 40 -12.29 1.78 -7.64
C PHE A 40 -11.52 2.82 -6.83
N ARG A 41 -10.58 2.34 -6.02
CA ARG A 41 -9.70 3.17 -5.19
C ARG A 41 -8.28 2.70 -5.37
N PHE A 42 -7.34 3.63 -5.30
CA PHE A 42 -5.92 3.33 -5.29
C PHE A 42 -5.49 3.05 -3.86
N VAL A 43 -4.97 1.85 -3.60
CA VAL A 43 -4.40 1.51 -2.30
C VAL A 43 -2.89 1.78 -2.35
N LEU A 44 -2.44 2.77 -1.59
CA LEU A 44 -1.03 3.10 -1.44
C LEU A 44 -0.44 2.26 -0.31
N LEU A 45 0.51 1.40 -0.67
CA LEU A 45 1.17 0.50 0.29
C LEU A 45 2.31 1.24 1.00
N GLU A 46 2.03 1.75 2.20
CA GLU A 46 3.05 2.34 3.04
C GLU A 46 3.81 1.23 3.77
N LYS A 47 5.10 1.07 3.45
CA LYS A 47 5.97 0.10 4.12
C LYS A 47 6.27 0.58 5.54
N HIS A 48 5.99 -0.26 6.52
CA HIS A 48 6.36 -0.05 7.91
C HIS A 48 7.34 -1.14 8.37
N LEU A 49 8.38 -0.76 9.11
CA LEU A 49 9.31 -1.74 9.67
C LEU A 49 8.56 -2.67 10.63
N SER A 50 8.72 -3.98 10.44
CA SER A 50 8.18 -4.96 11.38
C SER A 50 8.94 -4.89 12.70
N LYS A 51 8.23 -4.94 13.85
CA LYS A 51 8.87 -4.97 15.19
C LYS A 51 9.70 -6.23 15.43
N PHE A 52 9.55 -7.24 14.58
CA PHE A 52 10.15 -8.56 14.70
C PHE A 52 11.50 -8.71 13.98
N THR A 53 12.01 -7.66 13.34
CA THR A 53 13.35 -7.70 12.74
C THR A 53 14.41 -7.54 13.83
N ASN A 54 15.23 -8.58 14.04
CA ASN A 54 16.41 -8.53 14.90
C ASN A 54 17.47 -7.60 14.27
N LEU A 55 17.52 -6.35 14.72
CA LEU A 55 18.48 -5.35 14.28
C LEU A 55 19.61 -5.20 15.30
N SER A 56 20.85 -5.09 14.82
CA SER A 56 22.00 -4.73 15.65
C SER A 56 21.86 -3.31 16.21
N LEU A 57 22.57 -2.98 17.30
CA LEU A 57 22.53 -1.66 17.95
C LEU A 57 22.83 -0.50 16.98
N TYR A 58 23.75 -0.71 16.03
CA TYR A 58 24.08 0.28 15.00
C TYR A 58 22.92 0.51 14.03
N GLU A 59 22.32 -0.58 13.52
CA GLU A 59 21.18 -0.53 12.60
C GLU A 59 19.97 0.11 13.28
N ARG A 60 19.76 -0.18 14.56
CA ARG A 60 18.70 0.46 15.36
C ARG A 60 18.85 1.97 15.43
N THR A 61 20.08 2.47 15.62
CA THR A 61 20.36 3.92 15.65
C THR A 61 20.08 4.58 14.28
N ILE A 62 20.43 3.91 13.18
CA ILE A 62 20.11 4.37 11.82
C ILE A 62 18.59 4.42 11.62
N MET A 63 17.87 3.38 12.06
CA MET A 63 16.42 3.32 11.92
C MET A 63 15.73 4.40 12.76
N ASP A 64 16.20 4.66 13.98
CA ASP A 64 15.68 5.74 14.82
C ASP A 64 15.81 7.11 14.13
N TYR A 65 16.97 7.40 13.52
CA TYR A 65 17.17 8.61 12.72
C TYR A 65 16.26 8.65 11.49
N TYR A 66 16.11 7.53 10.77
CA TYR A 66 15.19 7.40 9.65
C TYR A 66 13.75 7.71 10.05
N PHE A 67 13.26 7.21 11.18
CA PHE A 67 11.89 7.47 11.64
C PHE A 67 11.67 8.94 12.03
N VAL A 68 12.67 9.59 12.64
CA VAL A 68 12.60 11.03 12.93
C VAL A 68 12.48 11.83 11.64
N LEU A 69 13.32 11.54 10.64
CA LEU A 69 13.24 12.17 9.33
C LEU A 69 11.91 11.90 8.64
N LYS A 70 11.43 10.66 8.66
CA LYS A 70 10.15 10.27 8.06
C LYS A 70 8.97 11.00 8.72
N ARG A 71 9.03 11.25 10.04
CA ARG A 71 7.99 11.99 10.78
C ARG A 71 7.98 13.48 10.46
N ILE A 72 9.13 14.07 10.16
CA ILE A 72 9.25 15.48 9.76
C ILE A 72 8.91 15.66 8.27
N SER A 73 9.11 14.62 7.46
CA SER A 73 8.77 14.60 6.04
C SER A 73 7.26 14.73 5.81
N LEU A 74 6.91 15.17 4.60
CA LEU A 74 5.53 15.15 4.10
C LEU A 74 5.00 13.72 4.06
N SER A 75 3.69 13.56 4.30
CA SER A 75 3.02 12.28 4.07
C SER A 75 3.12 11.92 2.59
N GLU A 76 3.24 10.62 2.28
CA GLU A 76 3.37 10.16 0.90
C GLU A 76 2.20 10.66 0.04
N VAL A 77 0.96 10.59 0.56
CA VAL A 77 -0.25 11.09 -0.11
C VAL A 77 -0.14 12.57 -0.48
N SER A 78 0.30 13.42 0.47
CA SER A 78 0.48 14.84 0.23
C SER A 78 1.66 15.14 -0.68
N SER A 79 2.74 14.35 -0.60
CA SER A 79 3.92 14.51 -1.45
C SER A 79 3.62 14.20 -2.92
N PHE A 80 2.71 13.26 -3.20
CA PHE A 80 2.26 12.93 -4.55
C PHE A 80 1.14 13.84 -5.07
N GLY A 81 0.56 14.70 -4.23
CA GLY A 81 -0.55 15.57 -4.62
C GLY A 81 -1.81 14.80 -5.01
N LEU A 82 -2.06 13.66 -4.35
CA LEU A 82 -3.20 12.81 -4.66
C LEU A 82 -4.48 13.33 -4.01
N ASP A 83 -5.60 13.10 -4.69
CA ASP A 83 -6.91 13.42 -4.13
C ASP A 83 -7.31 12.34 -3.12
N SER A 84 -7.49 12.73 -1.86
CA SER A 84 -7.81 11.82 -0.76
C SER A 84 -9.12 11.06 -0.97
N SER A 85 -9.99 11.47 -1.90
CA SER A 85 -11.24 10.75 -2.20
C SER A 85 -11.02 9.45 -2.97
N TYR A 86 -9.91 9.30 -3.69
CA TYR A 86 -9.63 8.15 -4.55
C TYR A 86 -8.48 7.28 -4.05
N VAL A 87 -7.83 7.65 -2.94
CA VAL A 87 -6.64 6.97 -2.41
C VAL A 87 -6.88 6.53 -0.98
N ASP A 88 -6.57 5.27 -0.70
CA ASP A 88 -6.51 4.71 0.64
C ASP A 88 -5.05 4.33 0.96
N VAL A 89 -4.65 4.41 2.23
CA VAL A 89 -3.28 4.08 2.65
C VAL A 89 -3.31 2.83 3.51
N GLU A 90 -2.69 1.76 3.01
CA GLU A 90 -2.55 0.51 3.73
C GLU A 90 -1.11 0.32 4.21
N LYS A 91 -0.94 0.02 5.49
CA LYS A 91 0.37 -0.20 6.09
C LYS A 91 0.75 -1.66 6.01
N VAL A 92 1.80 -1.95 5.26
CA VAL A 92 2.31 -3.32 5.08
C VAL A 92 3.63 -3.53 5.84
N PRO A 93 3.80 -4.65 6.54
CA PRO A 93 5.05 -4.94 7.23
C PRO A 93 6.16 -5.23 6.22
N LEU A 94 7.28 -4.51 6.34
CA LEU A 94 8.49 -4.79 5.58
C LEU A 94 9.29 -5.86 6.32
N ILE A 95 9.37 -7.05 5.71
CA ILE A 95 10.05 -8.22 6.27
C ILE A 95 11.46 -8.27 5.66
N PHE A 96 12.48 -8.06 6.47
CA PHE A 96 13.89 -8.11 6.05
C PHE A 96 14.58 -9.43 6.39
N VAL A 97 14.00 -10.20 7.32
CA VAL A 97 14.51 -11.48 7.79
C VAL A 97 13.36 -12.46 7.88
N THR A 98 13.61 -13.69 7.44
CA THR A 98 12.70 -14.81 7.70
C THR A 98 12.60 -14.95 9.22
N PRO A 99 11.40 -14.93 9.82
CA PRO A 99 11.24 -15.23 11.23
C PRO A 99 11.85 -16.61 11.52
N ASP A 100 12.54 -16.76 12.65
CA ASP A 100 12.99 -18.08 13.09
C ASP A 100 11.77 -19.00 13.27
N ASP A 101 11.89 -20.26 12.86
CA ASP A 101 10.81 -21.24 13.01
C ASP A 101 10.51 -21.43 14.50
N ILE A 102 9.30 -21.03 14.92
CA ILE A 102 8.85 -21.20 16.30
C ILE A 102 8.33 -22.64 16.44
N GLU A 103 9.17 -23.52 16.99
CA GLU A 103 8.73 -24.87 17.36
C GLU A 103 7.76 -24.82 18.55
N MET A 104 6.50 -25.18 18.31
CA MET A 104 5.47 -25.24 19.34
C MET A 104 5.16 -26.69 19.70
N HIS A 105 5.27 -27.02 20.99
CA HIS A 105 4.84 -28.31 21.53
C HIS A 105 3.56 -28.15 22.34
N ARG A 106 2.54 -28.94 21.99
CA ARG A 106 1.28 -28.99 22.72
C ARG A 106 1.52 -29.62 24.09
N LEU A 107 1.22 -28.89 25.16
CA LEU A 107 1.25 -29.45 26.51
C LEU A 107 0.09 -30.45 26.68
N PRO A 108 0.33 -31.65 27.26
CA PRO A 108 -0.73 -32.55 27.65
C PRO A 108 -1.56 -31.94 28.80
N VAL A 109 -2.88 -32.21 28.75
CA VAL A 109 -3.87 -31.77 29.76
C VAL A 109 -3.82 -32.70 30.97
#